data_AF-A0A502E687-F1
#
_entry.id   AF-A0A502E687-F1
#
_cell.length_a   1.000
_cell.length_b   1.000
_cell.length_c   1.000
_cell.angle_alpha   90.00
_cell.angle_beta   90.00
_cell.angle_gamma   90.00
#
_symmetry.space_group_name_H-M   'P 1'
#
loop_
_entity.id
_entity.type
_entity.pdbx_description
1 polymer ?
#
loop_
_entity_poly.entity_id
_entity_poly.type
_entity_poly.pdbx_seq_one_letter_code
_entity_poly.pdbx_strand_id
1 'polypeptide(L)'
;MHFVGLDLAWGERKPTGVAVVDDEGRLLHLGVAQDDTSIRSAIAPYVQGDCLVAFDAPLVVNNPTGQRPSEAALNRDFAKFEAGAHPTNTGKPEFASTPRAARIAAALDLDIDPGTQSPRRAIEVYPHPATIALFRLGRTLKYKSKPGRSFAQLRSELLRLMDLVESLAQATPPLRVTDHDGWIELRQSVQAAERKSELRRAEDPVDAVVCAYVALFATRRPDDVTIYGDAETGATITPTLPPDLFPAPPEPTPGAVRDGIAEFAARRPGLVGATDRYLELVTTLLDEAGINYLNVTGRTKSVASFAEKADRSVDGQRLFTDPLSEITDQIGLRVITFLRDDVTTVANLLAEEMQLLDDRDMGQETAREGRWGYASRHLLVAVEGEQQPASIQVRTVLQHAWAEFEHDIRYKGSIPEEDAPDLDRRFTLAAGLLELADREFSAIRERLKSSPPAQRSEQSSDPRIGTPVLATYLGNRFPDAGWSRTEHYAWISGLLLELGVDSLDELDELLGTFDTAAVNEKMDYRYPAGAVRRLDDALLARFGDRYVALTGNEHRVGQLQARLEKLQS
;
A
#
# COMPACT_ATOMS: atom_id res chain seq x y z
N MET A 1 -2.97 22.40 43.78
CA MET A 1 -3.39 22.58 42.38
C MET A 1 -3.79 21.22 41.83
N HIS A 2 -4.74 21.15 40.89
CA HIS A 2 -5.06 19.89 40.18
C HIS A 2 -4.60 19.94 38.73
N PHE A 3 -4.13 18.81 38.23
CA PHE A 3 -3.70 18.63 36.85
C PHE A 3 -4.65 17.66 36.16
N VAL A 4 -5.37 18.16 35.16
CA VAL A 4 -6.38 17.38 34.43
C VAL A 4 -5.81 17.03 33.07
N GLY A 5 -5.95 15.77 32.65
CA GLY A 5 -5.58 15.31 31.33
C GLY A 5 -6.79 14.78 30.58
N LEU A 6 -6.90 15.16 29.31
CA LEU A 6 -7.99 14.78 28.42
C LEU A 6 -7.44 14.26 27.10
N ASP A 7 -7.54 12.95 26.83
CA ASP A 7 -7.34 12.40 25.47
C ASP A 7 -8.60 12.68 24.64
N LEU A 8 -8.66 13.90 24.09
CA LEU A 8 -9.89 14.48 23.57
C LEU A 8 -10.10 14.10 22.10
N ALA A 9 -11.05 13.21 21.86
CA ALA A 9 -11.58 12.98 20.52
C ALA A 9 -12.04 14.31 19.87
N TRP A 10 -11.57 14.59 18.65
CA TRP A 10 -11.85 15.85 17.95
C TRP A 10 -13.33 16.11 17.70
N GLY A 11 -14.13 15.06 17.50
CA GLY A 11 -15.60 15.12 17.40
C GLY A 11 -16.31 14.44 18.57
N GLU A 12 -17.63 14.64 18.69
CA GLU A 12 -18.43 14.21 19.85
C GLU A 12 -18.93 12.76 19.81
N ARG A 13 -18.58 11.99 18.76
CA ARG A 13 -19.05 10.60 18.60
C ARG A 13 -18.21 9.58 19.35
N LYS A 14 -16.95 9.91 19.63
CA LYS A 14 -16.00 9.00 20.26
C LYS A 14 -15.81 9.40 21.72
N PRO A 15 -15.61 8.41 22.61
CA PRO A 15 -15.28 8.67 23.99
C PRO A 15 -13.97 9.47 24.13
N THR A 16 -13.79 10.04 25.31
CA THR A 16 -12.61 10.80 25.74
C THR A 16 -12.12 10.23 27.06
N GLY A 17 -10.83 9.92 27.12
CA GLY A 17 -10.18 9.56 28.39
C GLY A 17 -10.07 10.78 29.30
N VAL A 18 -10.29 10.58 30.59
CA VAL A 18 -10.21 11.63 31.60
C VAL A 18 -9.34 11.15 32.76
N ALA A 19 -8.33 11.94 33.13
CA ALA A 19 -7.52 11.69 34.32
C ALA A 19 -7.31 12.98 35.12
N VAL A 20 -7.19 12.84 36.44
CA VAL A 20 -6.86 13.96 37.33
C VAL A 20 -5.76 13.55 38.30
N VAL A 21 -4.74 14.38 38.42
CA VAL A 21 -3.59 14.21 39.30
C VAL A 21 -3.50 15.39 40.27
N ASP A 22 -3.15 15.12 41.52
CA ASP A 22 -2.94 16.17 42.53
C ASP A 22 -1.52 16.76 42.52
N ASP A 23 -1.29 17.73 43.42
CA ASP A 23 -0.03 18.45 43.52
C ASP A 23 1.16 17.55 43.89
N GLU A 24 0.91 16.44 44.59
CA GLU A 24 1.92 15.46 44.99
C GLU A 24 2.10 14.31 43.98
N GLY A 25 1.40 14.38 42.84
CA GLY A 25 1.49 13.40 41.77
C GLY A 25 0.61 12.16 41.97
N ARG A 26 -0.39 12.17 42.86
CA ARG A 26 -1.31 11.03 43.03
C ARG A 26 -2.45 11.12 42.02
N LEU A 27 -2.77 10.01 41.38
CA LEU A 27 -3.95 9.89 40.53
C LEU A 27 -5.22 9.91 41.40
N LEU A 28 -6.09 10.91 41.20
CA LEU A 28 -7.34 11.11 41.94
C LEU A 28 -8.58 10.61 41.18
N HIS A 29 -8.53 10.65 39.85
CA HIS A 29 -9.63 10.26 39.00
C HIS A 29 -9.10 9.65 37.71
N LEU A 30 -9.76 8.59 37.23
CA LEU A 30 -9.54 7.97 35.94
C LEU A 30 -10.89 7.50 35.39
N GLY A 31 -11.18 7.81 34.13
CA GLY A 31 -12.44 7.40 33.53
C GLY A 31 -12.54 7.72 32.05
N VAL A 32 -13.75 7.53 31.53
CA VAL A 32 -14.12 7.81 30.15
C VAL A 32 -15.39 8.66 30.14
N ALA A 33 -15.40 9.71 29.33
CA ALA A 33 -16.53 10.58 29.09
C ALA A 33 -17.01 10.48 27.64
N GLN A 34 -18.31 10.55 27.39
CA GLN A 34 -18.90 10.37 26.04
C GLN A 34 -19.06 11.68 25.28
N ASP A 35 -19.37 12.76 25.98
CA ASP A 35 -19.68 14.08 25.45
C ASP A 35 -19.14 15.22 26.33
N ASP A 36 -19.22 16.46 25.84
CA ASP A 36 -18.71 17.66 26.54
C ASP A 36 -19.36 17.89 27.91
N THR A 37 -20.60 17.45 28.10
CA THR A 37 -21.30 17.58 29.39
C THR A 37 -20.77 16.58 30.40
N SER A 38 -20.57 15.33 29.97
CA SER A 38 -19.95 14.30 30.80
C SER A 38 -18.48 14.59 31.12
N ILE A 39 -17.70 15.18 30.19
CA ILE A 39 -16.33 15.66 30.45
C ILE A 39 -16.34 16.70 31.57
N ARG A 40 -17.14 17.76 31.41
CA ARG A 40 -17.24 18.84 32.41
C ARG A 40 -17.70 18.31 33.76
N SER A 41 -18.67 17.39 33.77
CA SER A 41 -19.17 16.79 35.02
C SER A 41 -18.10 15.97 35.73
N ALA A 42 -17.29 15.20 34.99
CA ALA A 42 -16.23 14.37 35.55
C ALA A 42 -15.12 15.22 36.21
N ILE A 43 -14.77 16.37 35.60
CA ILE A 43 -13.67 17.21 36.09
C ILE A 43 -14.11 18.36 37.00
N ALA A 44 -15.42 18.64 37.08
CA ALA A 44 -15.98 19.77 37.84
C ALA A 44 -15.46 19.90 39.28
N PRO A 45 -15.27 18.81 40.07
CA PRO A 45 -14.73 18.92 41.43
C PRO A 45 -13.29 19.46 41.50
N TYR A 46 -12.53 19.29 40.42
CA TYR A 46 -11.08 19.53 40.40
C TYR A 46 -10.70 20.87 39.76
N VAL A 47 -11.64 21.49 39.03
CA VAL A 47 -11.42 22.75 38.28
C VAL A 47 -12.08 23.97 38.92
N GLN A 48 -12.52 23.88 40.18
CA GLN A 48 -13.07 25.03 40.92
C GLN A 48 -11.99 26.02 41.38
N GLY A 49 -10.84 25.50 41.83
CA GLY A 49 -9.67 26.27 42.25
C GLY A 49 -8.52 26.18 41.26
N ASP A 50 -7.29 26.33 41.74
CA ASP A 50 -6.08 26.28 40.92
C ASP A 50 -6.00 24.96 40.14
N CYS A 51 -6.01 25.06 38.82
CA CYS A 51 -5.95 23.92 37.92
C CYS A 51 -5.26 24.23 36.58
N LEU A 52 -4.67 23.19 36.01
CA LEU A 52 -4.16 23.18 34.65
C LEU A 52 -4.76 21.99 33.91
N VAL A 53 -5.46 22.26 32.81
CA VAL A 53 -6.11 21.23 31.98
C VAL A 53 -5.32 21.04 30.69
N ALA A 54 -4.74 19.85 30.51
CA ALA A 54 -4.03 19.45 29.30
C ALA A 54 -4.95 18.68 28.35
N PHE A 55 -5.06 19.17 27.11
CA PHE A 55 -5.88 18.58 26.05
C PHE A 55 -5.00 17.93 24.98
N ASP A 56 -5.21 16.64 24.67
CA ASP A 56 -4.73 16.02 23.42
C ASP A 56 -5.64 16.41 22.24
N ALA A 57 -5.74 17.71 21.99
CA ALA A 57 -6.52 18.29 20.91
C ALA A 57 -6.17 19.77 20.75
N PRO A 58 -6.31 20.32 19.53
CA PRO A 58 -5.94 21.69 19.28
C PRO A 58 -6.85 22.68 20.01
N LEU A 59 -6.26 23.65 20.69
CA LEU A 59 -7.00 24.76 21.30
C LEU A 59 -7.28 25.89 20.29
N VAL A 60 -6.31 26.18 19.42
CA VAL A 60 -6.44 27.23 18.39
C VAL A 60 -6.15 26.63 17.02
N VAL A 61 -7.08 26.82 16.08
CA VAL A 61 -6.95 26.44 14.66
C VAL A 61 -7.52 27.57 13.82
N ASN A 62 -6.66 28.29 13.10
CA ASN A 62 -7.05 29.44 12.28
C ASN A 62 -6.59 29.32 10.82
N ASN A 63 -5.72 28.36 10.50
CA ASN A 63 -5.22 28.13 9.16
C ASN A 63 -6.26 27.41 8.29
N PRO A 64 -6.44 27.83 7.02
CA PRO A 64 -7.43 27.23 6.12
C PRO A 64 -7.03 25.84 5.64
N THR A 65 -5.74 25.60 5.41
CA THR A 65 -5.20 24.32 4.96
C THR A 65 -3.81 24.07 5.57
N GLY A 66 -3.25 22.88 5.33
CA GLY A 66 -1.88 22.55 5.76
C GLY A 66 -1.74 22.28 7.26
N GLN A 67 -0.50 22.36 7.73
CA GLN A 67 -0.11 22.23 9.15
C GLN A 67 -0.05 23.62 9.81
N ARG A 68 -0.40 23.68 11.10
CA ARG A 68 -0.13 24.88 11.93
C ARG A 68 1.37 25.08 12.14
N PRO A 69 1.85 26.31 12.42
CA PRO A 69 3.25 26.55 12.77
C PRO A 69 3.75 25.68 13.93
N SER A 70 2.91 25.45 14.95
CA SER A 70 3.17 24.55 16.07
C SER A 70 3.42 23.10 15.63
N GLU A 71 2.53 22.55 14.82
CA GLU A 71 2.63 21.18 14.28
C GLU A 71 3.88 21.02 13.40
N ALA A 72 4.14 21.98 12.51
CA ALA A 72 5.32 21.96 11.66
C ALA A 72 6.61 22.00 12.49
N ALA A 73 6.64 22.80 13.56
CA ALA A 73 7.79 22.89 14.45
C ALA A 73 8.00 21.61 15.28
N LEU A 74 6.93 21.08 15.87
CA LEU A 74 6.95 19.80 16.59
C LEU A 74 7.37 18.65 15.67
N ASN A 75 6.89 18.64 14.42
CA ASN A 75 7.23 17.61 13.44
C ASN A 75 8.71 17.62 13.05
N ARG A 76 9.38 18.77 13.02
CA ARG A 76 10.84 18.82 12.78
C ARG A 76 11.61 18.01 13.82
N ASP A 77 11.16 18.02 15.06
CA ASP A 77 11.84 17.34 16.16
C ASP A 77 11.38 15.89 16.32
N PHE A 78 10.07 15.64 16.16
CA PHE A 78 9.46 14.36 16.56
C PHE A 78 9.06 13.43 15.39
N ALA A 79 8.99 13.91 14.14
CA ALA A 79 8.60 13.05 13.01
C ALA A 79 9.59 11.89 12.80
N LYS A 80 10.89 12.13 13.04
CA LYS A 80 11.94 11.10 12.98
C LYS A 80 11.78 9.97 14.00
N PHE A 81 11.02 10.19 15.07
CA PHE A 81 10.63 9.17 16.06
C PHE A 81 9.25 8.56 15.78
N GLU A 82 8.63 8.90 14.64
CA GLU A 82 7.23 8.56 14.30
C GLU A 82 6.20 9.14 15.28
N ALA A 83 6.52 10.28 15.90
CA ALA A 83 5.70 11.03 16.84
C ALA A 83 5.18 12.36 16.25
N GLY A 84 5.05 12.45 14.93
CA GLY A 84 4.59 13.67 14.28
C GLY A 84 3.10 13.94 14.48
N ALA A 85 2.74 15.20 14.73
CA ALA A 85 1.37 15.69 14.79
C ALA A 85 0.70 15.68 13.41
N HIS A 86 -0.58 15.31 13.40
CA HIS A 86 -1.41 15.41 12.21
C HIS A 86 -1.77 16.87 11.91
N PRO A 87 -1.85 17.27 10.63
CA PRO A 87 -2.28 18.61 10.27
C PRO A 87 -3.68 18.91 10.79
N THR A 88 -3.88 20.03 11.48
CA THR A 88 -5.21 20.55 11.80
C THR A 88 -5.43 21.89 11.10
N ASN A 89 -6.61 22.07 10.50
CA ASN A 89 -6.97 23.25 9.72
C ASN A 89 -8.49 23.34 9.58
N THR A 90 -8.99 24.54 9.28
CA THR A 90 -10.43 24.83 9.20
C THR A 90 -11.12 24.21 7.97
N GLY A 91 -10.36 23.64 7.02
CA GLY A 91 -10.89 22.80 5.95
C GLY A 91 -11.40 21.43 6.43
N LYS A 92 -11.03 20.99 7.64
CA LYS A 92 -11.54 19.74 8.24
C LYS A 92 -12.85 20.00 9.00
N PRO A 93 -13.88 19.13 8.86
CA PRO A 93 -15.17 19.32 9.52
C PRO A 93 -15.08 19.53 11.05
N GLU A 94 -14.14 18.86 11.71
CA GLU A 94 -13.93 18.93 13.16
C GLU A 94 -13.41 20.29 13.63
N PHE A 95 -12.79 21.08 12.74
CA PHE A 95 -12.17 22.38 13.04
C PHE A 95 -12.73 23.51 12.18
N ALA A 96 -13.79 23.27 11.40
CA ALA A 96 -14.47 24.28 10.61
C ALA A 96 -15.14 25.37 11.48
N SER A 97 -15.36 25.04 12.76
CA SER A 97 -15.83 25.95 13.80
C SER A 97 -14.83 25.94 14.98
N THR A 98 -15.17 26.58 16.09
CA THR A 98 -14.32 26.58 17.29
C THR A 98 -13.92 25.14 17.69
N PRO A 99 -12.61 24.85 17.80
CA PRO A 99 -12.13 23.52 18.19
C PRO A 99 -12.79 23.03 19.49
N ARG A 100 -13.03 21.73 19.58
CA ARG A 100 -13.71 21.13 20.75
C ARG A 100 -12.98 21.45 22.07
N ALA A 101 -11.65 21.40 22.09
CA ALA A 101 -10.87 21.76 23.27
C ALA A 101 -11.11 23.22 23.69
N ALA A 102 -11.12 24.16 22.74
CA ALA A 102 -11.42 25.57 23.03
C ALA A 102 -12.84 25.78 23.55
N ARG A 103 -13.85 25.06 23.03
CA ARG A 103 -15.21 25.12 23.58
C ARG A 103 -15.26 24.70 25.05
N ILE A 104 -14.59 23.60 25.39
CA ILE A 104 -14.54 23.09 26.76
C ILE A 104 -13.78 24.06 27.66
N ALA A 105 -12.62 24.57 27.22
CA ALA A 105 -11.83 25.55 27.96
C ALA A 105 -12.62 26.84 28.24
N ALA A 106 -13.31 27.38 27.24
CA ALA A 106 -14.17 28.55 27.40
C ALA A 106 -15.33 28.30 28.36
N ALA A 107 -15.98 27.13 28.29
CA ALA A 107 -17.07 26.77 29.20
C ALA A 107 -16.62 26.60 30.66
N LEU A 108 -15.32 26.43 30.90
CA LEU A 108 -14.70 26.28 32.22
C LEU A 108 -13.95 27.55 32.67
N ASP A 109 -13.98 28.62 31.88
CA ASP A 109 -13.27 29.87 32.14
C ASP A 109 -11.76 29.63 32.37
N LEU A 110 -11.15 28.87 31.45
CA LEU A 110 -9.71 28.56 31.46
C LEU A 110 -8.97 29.49 30.49
N ASP A 111 -7.89 30.10 30.97
CA ASP A 111 -6.97 30.85 30.12
C ASP A 111 -6.16 29.88 29.24
N ILE A 112 -6.22 30.07 27.92
CA ILE A 112 -5.57 29.19 26.93
C ILE A 112 -4.23 29.74 26.43
N ASP A 113 -3.80 30.92 26.87
CA ASP A 113 -2.50 31.46 26.49
C ASP A 113 -1.38 30.57 27.09
N PRO A 114 -0.50 29.98 26.27
CA PRO A 114 0.55 29.09 26.74
C PRO A 114 1.55 29.76 27.70
N GLY A 115 1.66 31.09 27.69
CA GLY A 115 2.52 31.88 28.59
C GLY A 115 1.82 32.38 29.86
N THR A 116 0.53 32.11 30.04
CA THR A 116 -0.25 32.66 31.15
C THR A 116 0.22 32.16 32.52
N GLN A 117 0.12 33.04 33.52
CA GLN A 117 0.29 32.72 34.93
C GLN A 117 -1.05 32.58 35.66
N SER A 118 -2.17 32.57 34.94
CA SER A 118 -3.50 32.36 35.51
C SER A 118 -3.52 31.08 36.37
N PRO A 119 -4.16 31.10 37.56
CA PRO A 119 -4.32 29.91 38.39
C PRO A 119 -5.21 28.86 37.74
N ARG A 120 -6.05 29.25 36.75
CA ARG A 120 -6.96 28.39 36.01
C ARG A 120 -6.67 28.52 34.52
N ARG A 121 -6.01 27.52 33.97
CA ARG A 121 -5.49 27.57 32.59
C ARG A 121 -5.56 26.24 31.87
N ALA A 122 -5.45 26.28 30.57
CA ALA A 122 -5.48 25.13 29.68
C ALA A 122 -4.28 25.15 28.72
N ILE A 123 -3.77 23.97 28.40
CA ILE A 123 -2.68 23.78 27.45
C ILE A 123 -3.04 22.67 26.45
N GLU A 124 -2.56 22.80 25.22
CA GLU A 124 -2.60 21.74 24.23
C GLU A 124 -1.33 20.90 24.37
N VAL A 125 -1.48 19.58 24.43
CA VAL A 125 -0.38 18.61 24.58
C VAL A 125 -0.50 17.52 23.51
N TYR A 126 0.57 16.76 23.33
CA TYR A 126 0.54 15.60 22.44
C TYR A 126 1.23 14.38 23.08
N PRO A 127 0.50 13.32 23.47
CA PRO A 127 1.05 12.18 24.22
C PRO A 127 2.21 11.47 23.54
N HIS A 128 2.18 11.32 22.21
CA HIS A 128 3.23 10.59 21.48
C HIS A 128 4.61 11.27 21.63
N PRO A 129 4.81 12.56 21.30
CA PRO A 129 6.04 13.29 21.63
C PRO A 129 6.39 13.27 23.11
N ALA A 130 5.40 13.44 23.99
CA ALA A 130 5.66 13.47 25.42
C ALA A 130 6.26 12.16 25.92
N THR A 131 5.72 11.01 25.50
CA THR A 131 6.28 9.69 25.86
C THR A 131 7.68 9.46 25.28
N ILE A 132 7.99 9.96 24.06
CA ILE A 132 9.36 9.94 23.51
C ILE A 132 10.33 10.64 24.46
N ALA A 133 10.01 11.88 24.85
CA ALA A 133 10.89 12.69 25.68
C ALA A 133 11.01 12.17 27.13
N LEU A 134 9.87 11.84 27.77
CA LEU A 134 9.83 11.37 29.16
C LEU A 134 10.52 10.03 29.35
N PHE A 135 10.29 9.08 28.44
CA PHE A 135 10.78 7.70 28.57
C PHE A 135 12.00 7.42 27.69
N ARG A 136 12.53 8.45 27.03
CA ARG A 136 13.69 8.38 26.14
C ARG A 136 13.53 7.29 25.06
N LEU A 137 12.35 7.20 24.47
CA LEU A 137 12.04 6.18 23.48
C LEU A 137 12.65 6.52 22.12
N GLY A 138 13.27 5.55 21.48
CA GLY A 138 13.80 5.73 20.13
C GLY A 138 12.74 5.84 19.04
N ARG A 139 11.49 5.42 19.30
CA ARG A 139 10.30 5.54 18.42
C ARG A 139 9.01 5.46 19.24
N THR A 140 7.88 5.83 18.63
CA THR A 140 6.57 5.70 19.27
C THR A 140 6.17 4.25 19.51
N LEU A 141 5.61 3.99 20.69
CA LEU A 141 4.98 2.71 21.03
C LEU A 141 3.74 2.48 20.15
N LYS A 142 3.56 1.25 19.65
CA LYS A 142 2.49 0.94 18.68
C LYS A 142 1.21 0.46 19.35
N TYR A 143 0.78 1.14 20.42
CA TYR A 143 -0.38 0.73 21.23
C TYR A 143 -1.74 1.19 20.68
N LYS A 144 -1.82 2.30 19.92
CA LYS A 144 -3.10 2.75 19.33
C LYS A 144 -3.58 1.85 18.19
N SER A 145 -4.87 1.52 18.14
CA SER A 145 -5.46 0.71 17.07
C SER A 145 -5.38 1.38 15.68
N LYS A 146 -4.48 0.89 14.80
CA LYS A 146 -4.37 1.30 13.37
C LYS A 146 -4.35 0.07 12.44
N PRO A 147 -4.71 0.21 11.14
CA PRO A 147 -4.53 -0.86 10.15
C PRO A 147 -3.10 -1.42 10.17
N GLY A 148 -2.95 -2.74 9.96
CA GLY A 148 -1.65 -3.43 10.00
C GLY A 148 -1.20 -3.91 11.39
N ARG A 149 -1.70 -3.34 12.49
CA ARG A 149 -1.25 -3.74 13.84
C ARG A 149 -1.96 -4.98 14.36
N SER A 150 -1.21 -5.99 14.81
CA SER A 150 -1.78 -7.22 15.39
C SER A 150 -2.37 -6.99 16.79
N PHE A 151 -3.28 -7.85 17.25
CA PHE A 151 -3.83 -7.75 18.61
C PHE A 151 -2.74 -7.88 19.68
N ALA A 152 -1.83 -8.84 19.50
CA ALA A 152 -0.71 -9.07 20.41
C ALA A 152 0.25 -7.87 20.49
N GLN A 153 0.56 -7.24 19.35
CA GLN A 153 1.36 -6.03 19.31
C GLN A 153 0.68 -4.89 20.09
N LEU A 154 -0.60 -4.61 19.81
CA LEU A 154 -1.33 -3.55 20.51
C LEU A 154 -1.32 -3.78 22.04
N ARG A 155 -1.60 -5.02 22.48
CA ARG A 155 -1.63 -5.37 23.90
C ARG A 155 -0.26 -5.24 24.55
N SER A 156 0.79 -5.75 23.92
CA SER A 156 2.16 -5.69 24.43
C SER A 156 2.65 -4.25 24.57
N GLU A 157 2.43 -3.43 23.55
CA GLU A 157 2.86 -2.03 23.53
C GLU A 157 2.05 -1.18 24.51
N LEU A 158 0.75 -1.46 24.69
CA LEU A 158 -0.07 -0.78 25.69
C LEU A 158 0.40 -1.12 27.11
N LEU A 159 0.67 -2.40 27.41
CA LEU A 159 1.23 -2.79 28.72
C LEU A 159 2.61 -2.16 28.96
N ARG A 160 3.47 -2.09 27.92
CA ARG A 160 4.76 -1.39 28.00
C ARG A 160 4.57 0.09 28.33
N LEU A 161 3.59 0.77 27.73
CA LEU A 161 3.26 2.15 28.09
C LEU A 161 2.81 2.25 29.56
N MET A 162 1.95 1.34 30.03
CA MET A 162 1.51 1.32 31.42
C MET A 162 2.67 1.08 32.40
N ASP A 163 3.62 0.21 32.08
CA ASP A 163 4.84 -0.02 32.88
C ASP A 163 5.70 1.26 32.96
N LEU A 164 5.85 1.97 31.85
CA LEU A 164 6.57 3.26 31.81
C LEU A 164 5.86 4.32 32.65
N VAL A 165 4.52 4.40 32.57
CA VAL A 165 3.73 5.31 33.42
C VAL A 165 3.87 4.96 34.90
N GLU A 166 3.85 3.67 35.27
CA GLU A 166 4.07 3.23 36.67
C GLU A 166 5.48 3.55 37.16
N SER A 167 6.48 3.52 36.28
CA SER A 167 7.86 3.87 36.61
C SER A 167 8.03 5.36 37.01
N LEU A 168 7.09 6.23 36.61
CA LEU A 168 7.10 7.64 36.99
C LEU A 168 6.91 7.87 38.50
N ALA A 169 6.54 6.85 39.28
CA ALA A 169 6.54 6.94 40.74
C ALA A 169 7.93 7.31 41.31
N GLN A 170 9.00 7.02 40.56
CA GLN A 170 10.39 7.34 40.89
C GLN A 170 10.93 8.56 40.12
N ALA A 171 10.12 9.19 39.28
CA ALA A 171 10.52 10.37 38.52
C ALA A 171 10.41 11.65 39.36
N THR A 172 10.87 12.77 38.79
CA THR A 172 10.73 14.11 39.40
C THR A 172 10.09 15.06 38.37
N PRO A 173 8.84 15.53 38.60
CA PRO A 173 7.94 15.17 39.71
C PRO A 173 7.48 13.70 39.64
N PRO A 174 7.11 13.06 40.77
CA PRO A 174 6.61 11.69 40.76
C PRO A 174 5.17 11.63 40.24
N LEU A 175 4.78 10.47 39.68
CA LEU A 175 3.38 10.12 39.39
C LEU A 175 3.05 8.75 40.00
N ARG A 176 2.07 8.70 40.90
CA ARG A 176 1.63 7.50 41.61
C ARG A 176 0.26 7.08 41.12
N VAL A 177 0.24 6.14 40.18
CA VAL A 177 -1.00 5.58 39.60
C VAL A 177 -1.40 4.25 40.24
N THR A 178 -0.45 3.50 40.79
CA THR A 178 -0.67 2.14 41.33
C THR A 178 -1.49 2.10 42.61
N ASP A 179 -1.71 3.25 43.25
CA ASP A 179 -2.53 3.37 44.46
C ASP A 179 -4.02 3.63 44.14
N HIS A 180 -4.37 3.82 42.86
CA HIS A 180 -5.71 4.12 42.42
C HIS A 180 -6.39 2.87 41.84
N ASP A 181 -7.48 2.42 42.44
CA ASP A 181 -8.20 1.20 42.06
C ASP A 181 -8.56 1.15 40.57
N GLY A 182 -9.03 2.27 40.00
CA GLY A 182 -9.36 2.35 38.58
C GLY A 182 -8.17 2.13 37.63
N TRP A 183 -6.94 2.44 38.04
CA TRP A 183 -5.74 2.14 37.23
C TRP A 183 -5.40 0.65 37.30
N ILE A 184 -5.49 0.06 38.49
CA ILE A 184 -5.29 -1.37 38.72
C ILE A 184 -6.28 -2.18 37.88
N GLU A 185 -7.57 -1.83 37.95
CA GLU A 185 -8.63 -2.46 37.14
C GLU A 185 -8.40 -2.29 35.64
N LEU A 186 -8.01 -1.09 35.19
CA LEU A 186 -7.69 -0.84 33.80
C LEU A 186 -6.55 -1.74 33.31
N ARG A 187 -5.46 -1.84 34.09
CA ARG A 187 -4.32 -2.72 33.77
C ARG A 187 -4.74 -4.18 33.69
N GLN A 188 -5.52 -4.66 34.65
CA GLN A 188 -6.05 -6.02 34.63
C GLN A 188 -6.92 -6.27 33.40
N SER A 189 -7.73 -5.29 32.97
CA SER A 189 -8.54 -5.40 31.77
C SER A 189 -7.69 -5.52 30.49
N VAL A 190 -6.57 -4.80 30.39
CA VAL A 190 -5.62 -4.91 29.26
C VAL A 190 -4.91 -6.27 29.28
N GLN A 191 -4.56 -6.77 30.46
CA GLN A 191 -3.95 -8.11 30.62
C GLN A 191 -4.94 -9.24 30.30
N ALA A 192 -6.23 -9.07 30.59
CA ALA A 192 -7.26 -10.06 30.32
C ALA A 192 -7.87 -9.93 28.92
N ALA A 193 -7.56 -8.87 28.17
CA ALA A 193 -8.12 -8.64 26.85
C ALA A 193 -7.84 -9.80 25.88
N GLU A 194 -8.82 -10.06 25.02
CA GLU A 194 -8.79 -11.04 23.94
C GLU A 194 -9.08 -10.40 22.56
N ARG A 195 -9.58 -9.16 22.55
CA ARG A 195 -10.00 -8.46 21.32
C ARG A 195 -9.45 -7.04 21.23
N LYS A 196 -9.19 -6.56 20.01
CA LYS A 196 -8.72 -5.18 19.75
C LYS A 196 -9.68 -4.11 20.27
N SER A 197 -10.99 -4.38 20.26
CA SER A 197 -12.01 -3.46 20.77
C SER A 197 -11.93 -3.24 22.28
N GLU A 198 -11.40 -4.20 23.04
CA GLU A 198 -11.19 -4.09 24.49
C GLU A 198 -9.98 -3.21 24.77
N LEU A 199 -8.87 -3.42 24.05
CA LEU A 199 -7.69 -2.56 24.12
C LEU A 199 -8.03 -1.10 23.78
N ARG A 200 -8.84 -0.87 22.74
CA ARG A 200 -9.26 0.47 22.34
C ARG A 200 -9.98 1.24 23.45
N ARG A 201 -10.69 0.56 24.36
CA ARG A 201 -11.35 1.20 25.50
C ARG A 201 -10.36 1.68 26.57
N ALA A 202 -9.16 1.12 26.58
CA ALA A 202 -8.11 1.45 27.53
C ALA A 202 -7.08 2.46 27.00
N GLU A 203 -6.94 2.59 25.67
CA GLU A 203 -6.05 3.57 25.02
C GLU A 203 -6.29 5.00 25.55
N ASP A 204 -7.53 5.50 25.47
CA ASP A 204 -7.82 6.91 25.80
C ASP A 204 -7.61 7.23 27.30
N PRO A 205 -8.06 6.40 28.28
CA PRO A 205 -7.74 6.62 29.69
C PRO A 205 -6.24 6.64 30.01
N VAL A 206 -5.45 5.77 29.38
CA VAL A 206 -3.99 5.74 29.60
C VAL A 206 -3.35 7.03 29.08
N ASP A 207 -3.74 7.49 27.89
CA ASP A 207 -3.24 8.74 27.33
C ASP A 207 -3.69 9.97 28.13
N ALA A 208 -4.89 9.95 28.69
CA ALA A 208 -5.36 11.00 29.60
C ALA A 208 -4.46 11.12 30.84
N VAL A 209 -3.96 10.01 31.39
CA VAL A 209 -2.97 10.02 32.48
C VAL A 209 -1.66 10.67 32.02
N VAL A 210 -1.19 10.34 30.80
CA VAL A 210 0.00 10.98 30.21
C VAL A 210 -0.23 12.50 30.06
N CYS A 211 -1.39 12.94 29.55
CA CYS A 211 -1.74 14.37 29.45
C CYS A 211 -1.72 15.05 30.82
N ALA A 212 -2.33 14.45 31.85
CA ALA A 212 -2.36 14.99 33.21
C ALA A 212 -0.95 15.12 33.78
N TYR A 213 -0.09 14.13 33.50
CA TYR A 213 1.30 14.17 33.91
C TYR A 213 2.11 15.24 33.15
N VAL A 214 1.85 15.48 31.86
CA VAL A 214 2.48 16.60 31.13
C VAL A 214 2.10 17.94 31.75
N ALA A 215 0.86 18.13 32.19
CA ALA A 215 0.44 19.33 32.91
C ALA A 215 1.19 19.50 34.24
N LEU A 216 1.30 18.44 35.04
CA LEU A 216 2.10 18.43 36.28
C LEU A 216 3.57 18.74 35.97
N PHE A 217 4.14 18.07 34.97
CA PHE A 217 5.53 18.21 34.57
C PHE A 217 5.84 19.65 34.11
N ALA A 218 5.03 20.22 33.22
CA ALA A 218 5.20 21.60 32.75
C ALA A 218 5.11 22.64 33.87
N THR A 219 4.30 22.37 34.90
CA THR A 219 4.17 23.26 36.06
C THR A 219 5.36 23.14 37.03
N ARG A 220 5.91 21.94 37.21
CA ARG A 220 7.01 21.67 38.16
C ARG A 220 8.40 21.85 37.55
N ARG A 221 8.51 21.69 36.23
CA ARG A 221 9.74 21.71 35.44
C ARG A 221 9.55 22.58 34.19
N PRO A 222 9.23 23.89 34.34
CA PRO A 222 8.95 24.77 33.21
C PRO A 222 10.16 24.93 32.25
N ASP A 223 11.39 24.75 32.75
CA ASP A 223 12.61 24.81 31.93
C ASP A 223 12.84 23.53 31.10
N ASP A 224 12.15 22.43 31.42
CA ASP A 224 12.29 21.13 30.74
C ASP A 224 11.14 20.84 29.77
N VAL A 225 10.35 21.86 29.40
CA VAL A 225 9.31 21.76 28.37
C VAL A 225 9.58 22.69 27.20
N THR A 226 9.20 22.25 26.01
CA THR A 226 9.21 23.07 24.80
C THR A 226 7.78 23.43 24.44
N ILE A 227 7.56 24.72 24.17
CA ILE A 227 6.31 25.25 23.59
C ILE A 227 6.54 25.42 22.10
N TYR A 228 5.82 24.66 21.28
CA TYR A 228 5.85 24.79 19.83
C TYR A 228 4.67 25.64 19.37
N GLY A 229 4.94 26.84 18.83
CA GLY A 229 3.91 27.78 18.38
C GLY A 229 3.68 28.93 19.37
N ASP A 230 2.52 29.59 19.28
CA ASP A 230 2.17 30.77 20.05
C ASP A 230 0.66 30.86 20.31
N ALA A 231 0.23 31.86 21.09
CA ALA A 231 -1.17 32.06 21.44
C ALA A 231 -2.07 32.39 20.22
N GLU A 232 -1.52 33.01 19.17
CA GLU A 232 -2.28 33.47 18.01
C GLU A 232 -2.57 32.33 17.03
N THR A 233 -1.58 31.46 16.80
CA THR A 233 -1.64 30.37 15.81
C THR A 233 -1.83 28.98 16.44
N GLY A 234 -1.87 28.93 17.77
CA GLY A 234 -1.94 27.71 18.57
C GLY A 234 -0.57 27.19 18.96
N ALA A 235 -0.48 26.61 20.16
CA ALA A 235 0.76 26.13 20.73
C ALA A 235 0.61 24.74 21.35
N THR A 236 1.52 23.84 21.03
CA THR A 236 1.60 22.50 21.64
C THR A 236 2.75 22.46 22.64
N ILE A 237 2.48 21.99 23.86
CA ILE A 237 3.47 21.83 24.93
C ILE A 237 3.82 20.36 25.09
N THR A 238 5.11 20.05 25.15
CA THR A 238 5.63 18.71 25.43
C THR A 238 6.93 18.83 26.23
N PRO A 239 7.29 17.84 27.07
CA PRO A 239 8.65 17.72 27.59
C PRO A 239 9.68 17.85 26.47
N THR A 240 10.74 18.61 26.74
CA THR A 240 11.79 18.94 25.77
C THR A 240 12.46 17.65 25.30
N LEU A 241 12.59 17.48 23.98
CA LEU A 241 13.32 16.36 23.40
C LEU A 241 14.77 16.38 23.91
N PRO A 242 15.26 15.32 24.59
CA PRO A 242 16.64 15.30 25.04
C PRO A 242 17.60 15.41 23.84
N PRO A 243 18.60 16.31 23.87
CA PRO A 243 19.48 16.55 22.72
C PRO A 243 20.36 15.34 22.36
N ASP A 244 20.52 14.41 23.30
CA ASP A 244 21.28 13.17 23.17
C ASP A 244 20.42 11.97 22.75
N LEU A 245 19.10 12.16 22.57
CA LEU A 245 18.19 11.12 22.12
C LEU A 245 18.13 11.07 20.59
N PHE A 246 18.52 9.94 20.02
CA PHE A 246 18.46 9.68 18.59
C PHE A 246 17.37 8.65 18.26
N PRO A 247 16.71 8.73 17.09
CA PRO A 247 15.76 7.72 16.68
C PRO A 247 16.42 6.34 16.63
N ALA A 248 15.82 5.37 17.31
CA ALA A 248 16.26 3.99 17.17
C ALA A 248 15.90 3.47 15.76
N PRO A 249 16.62 2.49 15.21
CA PRO A 249 16.10 1.72 14.09
C PRO A 249 14.73 1.10 14.47
N PRO A 250 13.84 0.82 13.50
CA PRO A 250 12.58 0.14 13.78
C PRO A 250 12.84 -1.14 14.59
N GLU A 251 12.41 -1.17 15.86
CA GLU A 251 12.49 -2.39 16.66
C GLU A 251 11.40 -3.35 16.16
N PRO A 252 11.73 -4.61 15.81
CA PRO A 252 10.71 -5.61 15.61
C PRO A 252 10.00 -5.80 16.95
N THR A 253 8.73 -5.43 17.04
CA THR A 253 7.93 -5.69 18.25
C THR A 253 8.10 -7.17 18.63
N PRO A 254 8.39 -7.50 19.89
CA PRO A 254 8.51 -8.90 20.32
C PRO A 254 7.29 -9.70 19.88
N GLY A 255 7.51 -10.75 19.10
CA GLY A 255 6.44 -11.60 18.56
C GLY A 255 5.85 -11.17 17.22
N ALA A 256 6.01 -9.93 16.74
CA ALA A 256 5.36 -9.46 15.51
C ALA A 256 5.70 -10.31 14.26
N VAL A 257 6.94 -10.78 14.13
CA VAL A 257 7.31 -11.68 13.04
C VAL A 257 6.66 -13.07 13.21
N ARG A 258 6.65 -13.61 14.43
CA ARG A 258 6.00 -14.91 14.71
C ARG A 258 4.49 -14.83 14.47
N ASP A 259 3.85 -13.76 14.94
CA ASP A 259 2.42 -13.50 14.77
C ASP A 259 2.10 -13.26 13.30
N GLY A 260 2.95 -12.51 12.60
CA GLY A 260 2.84 -12.28 11.16
C GLY A 260 2.91 -13.57 10.35
N ILE A 261 3.81 -14.48 10.71
CA ILE A 261 3.91 -15.82 10.10
C ILE A 261 2.65 -16.63 10.39
N ALA A 262 2.15 -16.62 11.64
CA ALA A 262 0.96 -17.36 12.03
C ALA A 262 -0.30 -16.87 11.32
N GLU A 263 -0.47 -15.54 11.23
CA GLU A 263 -1.60 -14.93 10.52
C GLU A 263 -1.50 -15.15 9.01
N PHE A 264 -0.29 -15.05 8.41
CA PHE A 264 -0.09 -15.40 7.00
C PHE A 264 -0.49 -16.86 6.74
N ALA A 265 -0.07 -17.80 7.61
CA ALA A 265 -0.44 -19.20 7.50
C ALA A 265 -1.97 -19.40 7.56
N ALA A 266 -2.66 -18.66 8.44
CA ALA A 266 -4.12 -18.70 8.55
C ALA A 266 -4.83 -18.11 7.32
N ARG A 267 -4.31 -17.03 6.73
CA ARG A 267 -4.88 -16.37 5.55
C ARG A 267 -4.58 -17.08 4.23
N ARG A 268 -3.50 -17.88 4.19
CA ARG A 268 -2.98 -18.49 2.97
C ARG A 268 -4.03 -19.26 2.14
N PRO A 269 -4.95 -20.07 2.71
CA PRO A 269 -5.99 -20.73 1.92
C PRO A 269 -6.86 -19.76 1.10
N GLY A 270 -7.19 -18.59 1.65
CA GLY A 270 -7.92 -17.54 0.92
C GLY A 270 -7.06 -16.85 -0.15
N LEU A 271 -5.76 -16.69 0.11
CA LEU A 271 -4.82 -16.13 -0.86
C LEU A 271 -4.62 -17.03 -2.08
N VAL A 272 -4.79 -18.35 -1.95
CA VAL A 272 -4.77 -19.27 -3.09
C VAL A 272 -5.91 -18.94 -4.06
N GLY A 273 -7.14 -18.85 -3.55
CA GLY A 273 -8.28 -18.48 -4.41
C GLY A 273 -8.15 -17.08 -5.01
N ALA A 274 -7.57 -16.12 -4.29
CA ALA A 274 -7.26 -14.79 -4.84
C ALA A 274 -6.21 -14.88 -5.96
N THR A 275 -5.19 -15.72 -5.80
CA THR A 275 -4.15 -15.94 -6.83
C THR A 275 -4.77 -16.46 -8.13
N ASP A 276 -5.70 -17.41 -8.05
CA ASP A 276 -6.36 -17.99 -9.22
C ASP A 276 -7.21 -16.93 -9.95
N ARG A 277 -7.93 -16.08 -9.22
CA ARG A 277 -8.72 -14.98 -9.82
C ARG A 277 -7.83 -13.92 -10.48
N TYR A 278 -6.71 -13.54 -9.84
CA TYR A 278 -5.73 -12.67 -10.47
C TYR A 278 -5.17 -13.28 -11.76
N LEU A 279 -4.86 -14.59 -11.74
CA LEU A 279 -4.33 -15.30 -12.90
C LEU A 279 -5.34 -15.32 -14.06
N GLU A 280 -6.60 -15.64 -13.78
CA GLU A 280 -7.69 -15.64 -14.76
C GLU A 280 -7.92 -14.26 -15.35
N LEU A 281 -7.99 -13.22 -14.50
CA LEU A 281 -8.18 -11.84 -14.93
C LEU A 281 -7.04 -11.36 -15.83
N VAL A 282 -5.79 -11.52 -15.39
CA VAL A 282 -4.62 -11.09 -16.18
C VAL A 282 -4.56 -11.84 -17.51
N THR A 283 -4.83 -13.14 -17.52
CA THR A 283 -4.84 -13.93 -18.75
C THR A 283 -5.91 -13.42 -19.71
N THR A 284 -7.12 -13.17 -19.21
CA THR A 284 -8.24 -12.63 -20.00
C THR A 284 -7.90 -11.28 -20.60
N LEU A 285 -7.36 -10.34 -19.82
CA LEU A 285 -6.98 -9.01 -20.31
C LEU A 285 -5.92 -9.10 -21.43
N LEU A 286 -4.92 -9.97 -21.27
CA LEU A 286 -3.89 -10.17 -22.29
C LEU A 286 -4.45 -10.78 -23.58
N ASP A 287 -5.34 -11.76 -23.47
CA ASP A 287 -5.98 -12.42 -24.60
C ASP A 287 -6.91 -11.45 -25.34
N GLU A 288 -7.70 -10.66 -24.60
CA GLU A 288 -8.61 -9.64 -25.16
C GLU A 288 -7.85 -8.50 -25.87
N ALA A 289 -6.70 -8.10 -25.34
CA ALA A 289 -5.80 -7.16 -26.00
C ALA A 289 -5.07 -7.77 -27.21
N GLY A 290 -5.08 -9.11 -27.34
CA GLY A 290 -4.38 -9.84 -28.38
C GLY A 290 -2.86 -9.77 -28.24
N ILE A 291 -2.35 -9.62 -27.01
CA ILE A 291 -0.92 -9.54 -26.71
C ILE A 291 -0.29 -10.92 -26.86
N ASN A 292 0.85 -11.00 -27.53
CA ASN A 292 1.60 -12.24 -27.64
C ASN A 292 2.49 -12.47 -26.41
N TYR A 293 2.11 -13.44 -25.59
CA TYR A 293 2.89 -13.91 -24.44
C TYR A 293 3.16 -15.42 -24.55
N LEU A 294 4.29 -15.87 -24.00
CA LEU A 294 4.67 -17.28 -23.90
C LEU A 294 3.87 -18.01 -22.82
N ASN A 295 3.75 -17.40 -21.63
CA ASN A 295 3.01 -17.99 -20.51
C ASN A 295 2.64 -16.96 -19.44
N VAL A 296 1.55 -17.18 -18.71
CA VAL A 296 1.20 -16.50 -17.46
C VAL A 296 1.09 -17.54 -16.35
N THR A 297 1.76 -17.29 -15.24
CA THR A 297 1.71 -18.19 -14.07
C THR A 297 1.40 -17.41 -12.80
N GLY A 298 0.59 -18.01 -11.93
CA GLY A 298 0.28 -17.50 -10.60
C GLY A 298 0.88 -18.39 -9.51
N ARG A 299 1.38 -17.79 -8.43
CA ARG A 299 1.90 -18.50 -7.25
C ARG A 299 1.54 -17.74 -5.98
N THR A 300 0.90 -18.43 -5.05
CA THR A 300 0.80 -17.99 -3.66
C THR A 300 2.06 -18.35 -2.89
N LYS A 301 2.65 -17.40 -2.16
CA LYS A 301 3.85 -17.63 -1.36
C LYS A 301 3.61 -18.77 -0.35
N SER A 302 4.62 -19.61 -0.10
CA SER A 302 4.53 -20.65 0.93
C SER A 302 4.77 -20.05 2.32
N VAL A 303 4.28 -20.70 3.37
CA VAL A 303 4.53 -20.26 4.76
C VAL A 303 6.02 -20.25 5.07
N ALA A 304 6.76 -21.28 4.62
CA ALA A 304 8.21 -21.35 4.80
C ALA A 304 8.94 -20.18 4.13
N SER A 305 8.64 -19.89 2.85
CA SER A 305 9.28 -18.77 2.15
C SER A 305 8.83 -17.40 2.67
N PHE A 306 7.63 -17.29 3.25
CA PHE A 306 7.20 -16.08 3.95
C PHE A 306 7.99 -15.89 5.24
N ALA A 307 8.15 -16.95 6.05
CA ALA A 307 8.93 -16.94 7.28
C ALA A 307 10.41 -16.58 7.03
N GLU A 308 11.06 -17.24 6.06
CA GLU A 308 12.43 -16.90 5.65
C GLU A 308 12.58 -15.44 5.23
N LYS A 309 11.57 -14.88 4.56
CA LYS A 309 11.59 -13.48 4.14
C LYS A 309 11.36 -12.55 5.33
N ALA A 310 10.41 -12.88 6.21
CA ALA A 310 10.08 -12.13 7.41
C ALA A 310 11.23 -12.08 8.43
N ASP A 311 12.04 -13.13 8.51
CA ASP A 311 13.23 -13.20 9.39
C ASP A 311 14.50 -12.62 8.75
N ARG A 312 14.44 -12.09 7.52
CA ARG A 312 15.61 -11.56 6.83
C ARG A 312 16.16 -10.33 7.56
N SER A 313 17.49 -10.25 7.66
CA SER A 313 18.21 -9.11 8.25
C SER A 313 19.30 -8.58 7.32
N VAL A 314 19.55 -7.27 7.39
CA VAL A 314 20.63 -6.54 6.72
C VAL A 314 21.33 -5.70 7.78
N ASP A 315 22.67 -5.78 7.84
CA ASP A 315 23.50 -5.07 8.83
C ASP A 315 23.05 -5.25 10.30
N GLY A 316 22.60 -6.48 10.62
CA GLY A 316 22.10 -6.84 11.95
C GLY A 316 20.69 -6.31 12.28
N GLN A 317 20.03 -5.62 11.35
CA GLN A 317 18.66 -5.12 11.49
C GLN A 317 17.69 -5.96 10.67
N ARG A 318 16.49 -6.20 11.17
CA ARG A 318 15.46 -6.90 10.40
C ARG A 318 14.99 -6.04 9.23
N LEU A 319 14.88 -6.66 8.07
CA LEU A 319 14.41 -6.02 6.84
C LEU A 319 12.91 -5.72 6.90
N PHE A 320 12.15 -6.56 7.62
CA PHE A 320 10.71 -6.39 7.79
C PHE A 320 10.36 -6.32 9.27
N THR A 321 9.67 -5.24 9.66
CA THR A 321 9.17 -5.04 11.03
C THR A 321 7.70 -5.36 11.17
N ASP A 322 6.94 -5.23 10.08
CA ASP A 322 5.59 -5.74 9.93
C ASP A 322 5.50 -6.58 8.64
N PRO A 323 5.93 -7.86 8.68
CA PRO A 323 6.00 -8.70 7.50
C PRO A 323 4.66 -8.86 6.77
N LEU A 324 3.52 -8.78 7.46
CA LEU A 324 2.20 -8.96 6.83
C LEU A 324 1.84 -7.83 5.87
N SER A 325 2.24 -6.59 6.19
CA SER A 325 1.96 -5.43 5.35
C SER A 325 3.11 -5.11 4.40
N GLU A 326 4.35 -5.31 4.83
CA GLU A 326 5.54 -4.93 4.07
C GLU A 326 5.93 -5.99 3.01
N ILE A 327 5.60 -7.26 3.22
CA ILE A 327 5.84 -8.31 2.22
C ILE A 327 4.68 -8.30 1.22
N THR A 328 4.92 -7.65 0.08
CA THR A 328 3.90 -7.45 -0.97
C THR A 328 3.76 -8.62 -1.94
N ASP A 329 4.74 -9.52 -2.01
CA ASP A 329 4.76 -10.69 -2.91
C ASP A 329 4.08 -11.94 -2.29
N GLN A 330 3.01 -11.73 -1.52
CA GLN A 330 2.17 -12.82 -0.99
C GLN A 330 1.39 -13.53 -2.11
N ILE A 331 0.89 -12.74 -3.06
CA ILE A 331 0.34 -13.17 -4.35
C ILE A 331 1.32 -12.71 -5.41
N GLY A 332 1.93 -13.66 -6.13
CA GLY A 332 2.88 -13.39 -7.19
C GLY A 332 2.39 -13.93 -8.54
N LEU A 333 2.36 -13.09 -9.56
CA LEU A 333 2.12 -13.50 -10.93
C LEU A 333 3.37 -13.23 -11.79
N ARG A 334 3.50 -13.99 -12.87
CA ARG A 334 4.57 -13.81 -13.84
C ARG A 334 4.01 -13.91 -15.25
N VAL A 335 4.22 -12.86 -16.03
CA VAL A 335 3.88 -12.77 -17.45
C VAL A 335 5.17 -12.85 -18.25
N ILE A 336 5.34 -13.92 -19.03
CA ILE A 336 6.50 -14.10 -19.90
C ILE A 336 6.11 -13.77 -21.33
N THR A 337 6.72 -12.72 -21.89
CA THR A 337 6.57 -12.32 -23.29
C THR A 337 7.74 -12.79 -24.13
N PHE A 338 7.65 -12.63 -25.46
CA PHE A 338 8.76 -12.95 -26.35
C PHE A 338 9.77 -11.81 -26.44
N LEU A 339 9.28 -10.58 -26.59
CA LEU A 339 10.11 -9.41 -26.87
C LEU A 339 9.90 -8.30 -25.86
N ARG A 340 10.87 -7.38 -25.82
CA ARG A 340 10.90 -6.28 -24.86
C ARG A 340 9.75 -5.29 -25.03
N ASP A 341 9.33 -5.01 -26.26
CA ASP A 341 8.22 -4.06 -26.46
C ASP A 341 6.92 -4.61 -25.86
N ASP A 342 6.72 -5.93 -25.93
CA ASP A 342 5.55 -6.60 -25.37
C ASP A 342 5.52 -6.46 -23.84
N VAL A 343 6.68 -6.42 -23.17
CA VAL A 343 6.77 -6.13 -21.72
C VAL A 343 6.17 -4.76 -21.41
N THR A 344 6.48 -3.75 -22.21
CA THR A 344 5.93 -2.40 -22.06
C THR A 344 4.44 -2.38 -22.33
N THR A 345 3.98 -3.07 -23.38
CA THR A 345 2.54 -3.17 -23.70
C THR A 345 1.75 -3.82 -22.58
N VAL A 346 2.25 -4.94 -22.01
CA VAL A 346 1.63 -5.60 -20.85
C VAL A 346 1.59 -4.66 -19.65
N ALA A 347 2.70 -4.00 -19.34
CA ALA A 347 2.79 -3.14 -18.17
C ALA A 347 1.80 -1.97 -18.23
N ASN A 348 1.66 -1.35 -19.41
CA ASN A 348 0.68 -0.30 -19.60
C ASN A 348 -0.74 -0.87 -19.43
N LEU A 349 -1.07 -1.97 -20.12
CA LEU A 349 -2.40 -2.61 -20.03
C LEU A 349 -2.85 -2.85 -18.58
N LEU A 350 -1.97 -3.45 -17.77
CA LEU A 350 -2.30 -3.72 -16.38
C LEU A 350 -2.42 -2.45 -15.54
N ALA A 351 -1.70 -1.38 -15.88
CA ALA A 351 -1.77 -0.11 -15.18
C ALA A 351 -3.07 0.67 -15.45
N GLU A 352 -3.70 0.50 -16.61
CA GLU A 352 -5.00 1.13 -16.92
C GLU A 352 -6.20 0.31 -16.47
N GLU A 353 -6.12 -1.02 -16.53
CA GLU A 353 -7.25 -1.90 -16.20
C GLU A 353 -7.30 -2.27 -14.71
N MET A 354 -6.23 -2.02 -13.96
CA MET A 354 -6.12 -2.35 -12.54
C MET A 354 -5.62 -1.14 -11.75
N GLN A 355 -5.83 -1.14 -10.43
CA GLN A 355 -5.26 -0.10 -9.58
C GLN A 355 -3.76 -0.33 -9.41
N LEU A 356 -2.93 0.43 -10.12
CA LEU A 356 -1.49 0.40 -9.98
C LEU A 356 -1.05 1.08 -8.67
N LEU A 357 -0.36 0.33 -7.82
CA LEU A 357 0.18 0.79 -6.53
C LEU A 357 1.68 1.11 -6.62
N ASP A 358 2.43 0.37 -7.44
CA ASP A 358 3.87 0.56 -7.67
C ASP A 358 4.27 0.00 -9.05
N ASP A 359 5.28 0.59 -9.70
CA ASP A 359 5.85 0.15 -10.98
C ASP A 359 7.35 0.40 -11.00
N ARG A 360 8.11 -0.70 -11.05
CA ARG A 360 9.56 -0.71 -10.93
C ARG A 360 10.19 -1.43 -12.13
N ASP A 361 10.99 -0.69 -12.88
CA ASP A 361 11.87 -1.26 -13.91
C ASP A 361 13.21 -1.64 -13.27
N MET A 362 13.33 -2.92 -12.89
CA MET A 362 14.51 -3.43 -12.19
C MET A 362 15.78 -3.36 -13.04
N GLY A 363 15.66 -3.35 -14.36
CA GLY A 363 16.80 -3.15 -15.25
C GLY A 363 17.37 -1.73 -15.15
N GLN A 364 16.50 -0.73 -15.06
CA GLN A 364 16.93 0.65 -14.85
C GLN A 364 17.47 0.89 -13.44
N GLU A 365 16.85 0.29 -12.42
CA GLU A 365 17.32 0.41 -11.03
C GLU A 365 18.72 -0.20 -10.86
N THR A 366 18.92 -1.44 -11.33
CA THR A 366 20.23 -2.09 -11.23
C THR A 366 21.29 -1.32 -12.02
N ALA A 367 20.96 -0.82 -13.22
CA ALA A 367 21.86 0.03 -14.00
C ALA A 367 22.27 1.31 -13.26
N ARG A 368 21.35 1.95 -12.52
CA ARG A 368 21.65 3.15 -11.69
C ARG A 368 22.56 2.83 -10.51
N GLU A 369 22.49 1.60 -9.99
CA GLU A 369 23.36 1.08 -8.93
C GLU A 369 24.71 0.56 -9.45
N GLY A 370 24.98 0.71 -10.75
CA GLY A 370 26.22 0.23 -11.38
C GLY A 370 26.30 -1.29 -11.53
N ARG A 371 25.18 -2.01 -11.34
CA ARG A 371 25.06 -3.47 -11.48
C ARG A 371 24.31 -3.79 -12.77
N TRP A 372 24.85 -4.68 -13.59
CA TRP A 372 24.22 -5.12 -14.84
C TRP A 372 23.89 -6.60 -14.70
N GLY A 373 22.63 -7.01 -14.81
CA GLY A 373 22.31 -8.43 -14.63
C GLY A 373 20.83 -8.77 -14.62
N TYR A 374 20.01 -8.01 -13.88
CA TYR A 374 18.61 -8.37 -13.64
C TYR A 374 17.65 -7.40 -14.32
N ALA A 375 17.01 -7.84 -15.40
CA ALA A 375 15.98 -7.08 -16.12
C ALA A 375 14.60 -7.72 -15.93
N SER A 376 13.68 -6.99 -15.33
CA SER A 376 12.28 -7.38 -15.12
C SER A 376 11.48 -6.12 -14.80
N ARG A 377 10.23 -6.03 -15.27
CA ARG A 377 9.31 -4.99 -14.81
C ARG A 377 8.42 -5.56 -13.71
N HIS A 378 8.35 -4.88 -12.57
CA HIS A 378 7.63 -5.32 -11.38
C HIS A 378 6.50 -4.36 -11.12
N LEU A 379 5.27 -4.86 -11.21
CA LEU A 379 4.06 -4.10 -10.94
C LEU A 379 3.46 -4.59 -9.63
N LEU A 380 2.97 -3.67 -8.82
CA LEU A 380 2.11 -3.97 -7.69
C LEU A 380 0.71 -3.48 -8.03
N VAL A 381 -0.26 -4.38 -8.12
CA VAL A 381 -1.62 -4.05 -8.57
C VAL A 381 -2.67 -4.51 -7.55
N ALA A 382 -3.74 -3.73 -7.43
CA ALA A 382 -4.93 -4.07 -6.67
C ALA A 382 -6.15 -4.16 -7.59
N VAL A 383 -7.12 -5.01 -7.19
CA VAL A 383 -8.40 -5.20 -7.88
C VAL A 383 -9.49 -5.03 -6.84
N GLU A 384 -10.60 -4.39 -7.23
CA GLU A 384 -11.75 -4.23 -6.35
C GLU A 384 -12.30 -5.60 -5.92
N GLY A 385 -12.58 -5.74 -4.62
CA GLY A 385 -13.02 -7.01 -4.03
C GLY A 385 -11.89 -7.91 -3.51
N GLU A 386 -10.63 -7.69 -3.94
CA GLU A 386 -9.48 -8.37 -3.37
C GLU A 386 -8.86 -7.59 -2.20
N GLN A 387 -8.60 -8.29 -1.10
CA GLN A 387 -8.01 -7.67 0.11
C GLN A 387 -6.49 -7.56 0.06
N GLN A 388 -5.83 -8.31 -0.84
CA GLN A 388 -4.38 -8.39 -0.93
C GLN A 388 -3.94 -8.03 -2.35
N PRO A 389 -3.05 -7.04 -2.53
CA PRO A 389 -2.50 -6.73 -3.85
C PRO A 389 -1.63 -7.88 -4.38
N ALA A 390 -1.51 -7.94 -5.70
CA ALA A 390 -0.67 -8.90 -6.40
C ALA A 390 0.59 -8.23 -6.94
N SER A 391 1.74 -8.89 -6.78
CA SER A 391 3.00 -8.52 -7.42
C SER A 391 3.13 -9.25 -8.76
N ILE A 392 3.11 -8.51 -9.86
CA ILE A 392 3.21 -9.05 -11.22
C ILE A 392 4.59 -8.76 -11.80
N GLN A 393 5.31 -9.81 -12.17
CA GLN A 393 6.59 -9.72 -12.85
C GLN A 393 6.41 -9.92 -14.35
N VAL A 394 6.71 -8.90 -15.14
CA VAL A 394 6.65 -8.96 -16.61
C VAL A 394 8.08 -9.06 -17.15
N ARG A 395 8.35 -10.09 -17.96
CA ARG A 395 9.69 -10.42 -18.46
C ARG A 395 9.64 -10.98 -19.88
N THR A 396 10.73 -10.83 -20.64
CA THR A 396 10.95 -11.63 -21.85
C THR A 396 11.33 -13.06 -21.51
N VAL A 397 11.24 -13.97 -22.47
CA VAL A 397 11.68 -15.37 -22.33
C VAL A 397 13.17 -15.46 -21.97
N LEU A 398 14.01 -14.58 -22.53
CA LEU A 398 15.44 -14.54 -22.25
C LEU A 398 15.72 -14.03 -20.83
N GLN A 399 15.02 -12.97 -20.41
CA GLN A 399 15.08 -12.46 -19.03
C GLN A 399 14.62 -13.50 -18.01
N HIS A 400 13.57 -14.26 -18.34
CA HIS A 400 13.10 -15.35 -17.50
C HIS A 400 14.14 -16.46 -17.38
N ALA A 401 14.72 -16.92 -18.49
CA ALA A 401 15.73 -17.96 -18.49
C ALA A 401 16.96 -17.58 -17.66
N TRP A 402 17.44 -16.34 -17.79
CA TRP A 402 18.54 -15.82 -16.98
C TRP A 402 18.19 -15.84 -15.48
N ALA A 403 17.02 -15.33 -15.12
CA ALA A 403 16.61 -15.19 -13.72
C ALA A 403 16.35 -16.54 -13.04
N GLU A 404 15.85 -17.55 -13.75
CA GLU A 404 15.69 -18.90 -13.19
C GLU A 404 17.06 -19.54 -12.94
N PHE A 405 18.02 -19.38 -13.86
CA PHE A 405 19.38 -19.92 -13.69
C PHE A 405 20.13 -19.25 -12.54
N GLU A 406 20.04 -17.92 -12.46
CA GLU A 406 20.65 -17.13 -11.37
C GLU A 406 20.04 -17.48 -10.02
N HIS A 407 18.71 -17.53 -9.94
CA HIS A 407 18.01 -17.90 -8.71
C HIS A 407 18.36 -19.32 -8.26
N ASP A 408 18.40 -20.30 -9.17
CA ASP A 408 18.74 -21.68 -8.80
C ASP A 408 20.17 -21.79 -8.27
N ILE A 409 21.15 -21.12 -8.89
CA ILE A 409 22.55 -21.16 -8.44
C ILE A 409 22.71 -20.46 -7.09
N ARG A 410 22.08 -19.30 -6.89
CA ARG A 410 22.21 -18.53 -5.63
C ARG A 410 21.37 -19.10 -4.48
N TYR A 411 20.23 -19.72 -4.77
CA TYR A 411 19.33 -20.24 -3.74
C TYR A 411 19.64 -21.69 -3.37
N LYS A 412 20.06 -22.54 -4.31
CA LYS A 412 20.40 -23.96 -4.05
C LYS A 412 21.90 -24.19 -3.82
N GLY A 413 22.76 -23.24 -4.18
CA GLY A 413 24.20 -23.32 -3.99
C GLY A 413 24.69 -22.44 -2.86
N SER A 414 25.41 -23.00 -1.89
CA SER A 414 26.33 -22.23 -1.06
C SER A 414 27.54 -21.89 -1.92
N ILE A 415 27.47 -20.80 -2.68
CA ILE A 415 28.60 -20.32 -3.49
C ILE A 415 29.76 -20.02 -2.53
N PRO A 416 30.93 -20.66 -2.68
CA PRO A 416 32.11 -20.31 -1.90
C PRO A 416 32.45 -18.82 -2.10
N GLU A 417 32.81 -18.11 -1.03
CA GLU A 417 33.12 -16.66 -1.12
C GLU A 417 34.23 -16.36 -2.15
N GLU A 418 35.14 -17.31 -2.37
CA GLU A 418 36.21 -17.23 -3.38
C GLU A 418 35.70 -17.23 -4.84
N ASP A 419 34.57 -17.88 -5.12
CA ASP A 419 34.00 -18.01 -6.47
C ASP A 419 32.99 -16.90 -6.80
N ALA A 420 32.45 -16.21 -5.79
CA ALA A 420 31.40 -15.22 -5.95
C ALA A 420 31.76 -14.09 -6.96
N PRO A 421 32.97 -13.49 -6.96
CA PRO A 421 33.32 -12.44 -7.92
C PRO A 421 33.36 -12.90 -9.38
N ASP A 422 33.86 -14.11 -9.67
CA ASP A 422 33.88 -14.63 -11.04
C ASP A 422 32.47 -14.99 -11.52
N LEU A 423 31.64 -15.56 -10.63
CA LEU A 423 30.24 -15.86 -10.94
C LEU A 423 29.43 -14.60 -11.22
N ASP A 424 29.56 -13.55 -10.39
CA ASP A 424 28.91 -12.26 -10.62
C ASP A 424 29.29 -11.66 -11.98
N ARG A 425 30.59 -11.75 -12.34
CA ARG A 425 31.08 -11.32 -13.66
C ARG A 425 30.47 -12.12 -14.80
N ARG A 426 30.36 -13.45 -14.67
CA ARG A 426 29.75 -14.31 -15.69
C ARG A 426 28.26 -14.05 -15.87
N PHE A 427 27.52 -13.87 -14.78
CA PHE A 427 26.11 -13.50 -14.81
C PHE A 427 25.88 -12.16 -15.52
N THR A 428 26.76 -11.19 -15.26
CA THR A 428 26.77 -9.89 -15.93
C THR A 428 26.99 -10.03 -17.44
N LEU A 429 27.98 -10.82 -17.86
CA LEU A 429 28.26 -11.06 -19.28
C LEU A 429 27.09 -11.79 -19.98
N ALA A 430 26.50 -12.78 -19.31
CA ALA A 430 25.33 -13.49 -19.83
C ALA A 430 24.14 -12.54 -20.02
N ALA A 431 23.89 -11.63 -19.07
CA ALA A 431 22.83 -10.63 -19.20
C ALA A 431 23.04 -9.73 -20.42
N GLY A 432 24.28 -9.26 -20.66
CA GLY A 432 24.61 -8.46 -21.83
C GLY A 432 24.41 -9.18 -23.16
N LEU A 433 24.73 -10.48 -23.23
CA LEU A 433 24.47 -11.31 -24.42
C LEU A 433 22.97 -11.47 -24.69
N LEU A 434 22.19 -11.69 -23.65
CA LEU A 434 20.73 -11.83 -23.79
C LEU A 434 20.07 -10.51 -24.18
N GLU A 435 20.55 -9.38 -23.66
CA GLU A 435 20.06 -8.07 -24.10
C GLU A 435 20.36 -7.81 -25.58
N LEU A 436 21.55 -8.19 -26.05
CA LEU A 436 21.89 -8.10 -27.47
C LEU A 436 20.97 -9.00 -28.31
N ALA A 437 20.73 -10.24 -27.87
CA ALA A 437 19.83 -11.16 -28.56
C ALA A 437 18.39 -10.63 -28.64
N ASP A 438 17.85 -10.07 -27.55
CA ASP A 438 16.52 -9.43 -27.53
C ASP A 438 16.45 -8.28 -28.56
N ARG A 439 17.50 -7.46 -28.68
CA ARG A 439 17.56 -6.38 -29.69
C ARG A 439 17.52 -6.93 -31.12
N GLU A 440 18.28 -7.98 -31.42
CA GLU A 440 18.29 -8.62 -32.73
C GLU A 440 16.93 -9.24 -33.07
N PHE A 441 16.26 -9.89 -32.11
CA PHE A 441 14.93 -10.44 -32.34
C PHE A 441 13.88 -9.34 -32.58
N SER A 442 13.94 -8.22 -31.88
CA SER A 442 13.09 -7.06 -32.18
C SER A 442 13.35 -6.50 -33.58
N ALA A 443 14.62 -6.40 -34.00
CA ALA A 443 14.97 -5.92 -35.34
C ALA A 443 14.48 -6.88 -36.46
N ILE A 444 14.58 -8.20 -36.24
CA ILE A 444 14.02 -9.21 -37.14
C ILE A 444 12.51 -9.05 -37.26
N ARG A 445 11.80 -8.85 -36.12
CA ARG A 445 10.35 -8.63 -36.12
C ARG A 445 9.96 -7.41 -36.95
N GLU A 446 10.66 -6.29 -36.78
CA GLU A 446 10.38 -5.06 -37.51
C GLU A 446 10.61 -5.20 -39.02
N ARG A 447 11.65 -5.94 -39.41
CA ARG A 447 11.91 -6.24 -40.82
C ARG A 447 10.85 -7.14 -41.46
N LEU A 448 10.30 -8.09 -40.71
CA LEU A 448 9.22 -8.95 -41.19
C LEU A 448 7.91 -8.17 -41.36
N LYS A 449 7.61 -7.20 -40.48
CA LYS A 449 6.44 -6.31 -40.62
C LYS A 449 6.48 -5.46 -41.89
N SER A 450 7.67 -5.02 -42.30
CA SER A 450 7.88 -4.13 -43.45
C SER A 450 8.05 -4.84 -44.79
N SER A 451 7.95 -6.19 -44.83
CA SER A 451 8.13 -6.97 -46.06
C SER A 451 6.79 -7.25 -46.76
N PRO A 452 6.67 -7.01 -48.08
CA PRO A 452 5.45 -7.32 -48.82
C PRO A 452 5.16 -8.84 -48.83
N PRO A 453 3.88 -9.27 -48.93
CA PRO A 453 3.53 -10.67 -48.93
C PRO A 453 4.20 -11.40 -50.09
N ALA A 454 5.09 -12.34 -49.80
CA ALA A 454 5.55 -13.28 -50.81
C ALA A 454 4.45 -14.32 -51.04
N GLN A 455 3.81 -14.29 -52.21
CA GLN A 455 2.94 -15.38 -52.69
C GLN A 455 3.79 -16.66 -52.82
N ARG A 456 3.87 -17.45 -51.74
CA ARG A 456 4.30 -18.85 -51.82
C ARG A 456 3.06 -19.70 -51.68
N SER A 457 2.57 -20.15 -52.82
CA SER A 457 1.54 -21.17 -52.96
C SER A 457 2.09 -22.51 -52.48
N GLU A 458 2.01 -22.77 -51.17
CA GLU A 458 2.06 -24.14 -50.68
C GLU A 458 0.68 -24.76 -50.88
N GLN A 459 0.59 -25.78 -51.75
CA GLN A 459 -0.60 -26.60 -51.92
C GLN A 459 -0.86 -27.38 -50.63
N SER A 460 -1.58 -26.75 -49.70
CA SER A 460 -2.15 -27.40 -48.53
C SER A 460 -3.47 -28.06 -48.92
N SER A 461 -3.74 -29.27 -48.41
CA SER A 461 -5.05 -29.93 -48.53
C SER A 461 -6.10 -29.36 -47.56
N ASP A 462 -5.68 -28.45 -46.67
CA ASP A 462 -6.57 -27.74 -45.76
C ASP A 462 -7.23 -26.56 -46.50
N PRO A 463 -8.57 -26.49 -46.56
CA PRO A 463 -9.27 -25.39 -47.21
C PRO A 463 -9.11 -24.05 -46.47
N ARG A 464 -8.56 -24.04 -45.25
CA ARG A 464 -8.32 -22.79 -44.50
C ARG A 464 -7.19 -21.97 -45.11
N ILE A 465 -7.28 -20.64 -44.97
CA ILE A 465 -6.16 -19.74 -45.26
C ILE A 465 -5.00 -20.12 -44.34
N GLY A 466 -3.86 -20.49 -44.93
CA GLY A 466 -2.68 -20.90 -44.17
C GLY A 466 -2.25 -19.83 -43.17
N THR A 467 -2.00 -20.23 -41.92
CA THR A 467 -1.61 -19.31 -40.83
C THR A 467 -0.46 -18.36 -41.20
N PRO A 468 0.64 -18.80 -41.84
CA PRO A 468 1.72 -17.87 -42.24
C PRO A 468 1.25 -16.81 -43.24
N VAL A 469 0.43 -17.22 -44.20
CA VAL A 469 -0.13 -16.36 -45.26
C VAL A 469 -1.05 -15.30 -44.65
N LEU A 470 -1.94 -15.73 -43.74
CA LEU A 470 -2.84 -14.83 -43.03
C LEU A 470 -2.08 -13.85 -42.12
N ALA A 471 -1.03 -14.30 -41.44
CA ALA A 471 -0.20 -13.44 -40.60
C ALA A 471 0.48 -12.33 -41.41
N THR A 472 1.02 -12.66 -42.59
CA THR A 472 1.64 -11.66 -43.47
C THR A 472 0.60 -10.70 -44.05
N TYR A 473 -0.57 -11.18 -44.46
CA TYR A 473 -1.65 -10.33 -44.94
C TYR A 473 -2.09 -9.32 -43.87
N LEU A 474 -2.40 -9.80 -42.66
CA LEU A 474 -2.87 -8.95 -41.56
C LEU A 474 -1.80 -7.98 -41.05
N GLY A 475 -0.51 -8.37 -41.08
CA GLY A 475 0.60 -7.49 -40.75
C GLY A 475 0.74 -6.30 -41.70
N ASN A 476 0.48 -6.51 -43.00
CA ASN A 476 0.47 -5.44 -44.00
C ASN A 476 -0.79 -4.57 -43.91
N ARG A 477 -1.95 -5.18 -43.62
CA ARG A 477 -3.23 -4.45 -43.50
C ARG A 477 -3.31 -3.59 -42.25
N PHE A 478 -2.73 -4.06 -41.14
CA PHE A 478 -2.71 -3.38 -39.84
C PHE A 478 -1.26 -3.16 -39.37
N PRO A 479 -0.51 -2.22 -39.98
CA PRO A 479 0.93 -2.04 -39.69
C PRO A 479 1.22 -1.65 -38.24
N ASP A 480 0.28 -0.94 -37.60
CA ASP A 480 0.39 -0.50 -36.20
C ASP A 480 -0.10 -1.54 -35.19
N ALA A 481 -0.51 -2.73 -35.64
CA ALA A 481 -0.98 -3.78 -34.74
C ALA A 481 0.17 -4.57 -34.09
N GLY A 482 -0.06 -5.01 -32.85
CA GLY A 482 0.79 -6.00 -32.19
C GLY A 482 0.76 -7.35 -32.94
N TRP A 483 1.83 -8.14 -32.81
CA TRP A 483 1.83 -9.49 -33.38
C TRP A 483 0.93 -10.40 -32.53
N SER A 484 0.14 -11.25 -33.18
CA SER A 484 -0.74 -12.21 -32.49
C SER A 484 -0.10 -13.59 -32.42
N ARG A 485 -0.61 -14.46 -31.55
CA ARG A 485 -0.14 -15.85 -31.46
C ARG A 485 -0.47 -16.65 -32.72
N THR A 486 0.37 -17.63 -33.03
CA THR A 486 0.14 -18.58 -34.15
C THR A 486 -1.21 -19.30 -33.99
N GLU A 487 -1.57 -19.70 -32.77
CA GLU A 487 -2.86 -20.33 -32.48
C GLU A 487 -4.05 -19.40 -32.75
N HIS A 488 -3.92 -18.08 -32.54
CA HIS A 488 -4.97 -17.12 -32.86
C HIS A 488 -5.17 -17.02 -34.38
N TYR A 489 -4.11 -17.07 -35.17
CA TYR A 489 -4.22 -17.11 -36.63
C TYR A 489 -4.87 -18.41 -37.13
N ALA A 490 -4.55 -19.56 -36.52
CA ALA A 490 -5.19 -20.82 -36.85
C ALA A 490 -6.69 -20.83 -36.49
N TRP A 491 -7.02 -20.25 -35.33
CA TRP A 491 -8.39 -20.12 -34.84
C TRP A 491 -9.23 -19.17 -35.71
N ILE A 492 -8.75 -17.95 -35.98
CA ILE A 492 -9.49 -16.98 -36.82
C ILE A 492 -9.62 -17.49 -38.26
N SER A 493 -8.64 -18.25 -38.77
CA SER A 493 -8.74 -18.91 -40.07
C SER A 493 -9.84 -19.99 -40.11
N GLY A 494 -10.06 -20.69 -38.99
CA GLY A 494 -11.24 -21.56 -38.82
C GLY A 494 -12.55 -20.81 -38.88
N LEU A 495 -12.64 -19.65 -38.22
CA LEU A 495 -13.84 -18.80 -38.27
C LEU A 495 -14.11 -18.22 -39.65
N LEU A 496 -13.07 -17.83 -40.38
CA LEU A 496 -13.19 -17.40 -41.78
C LEU A 496 -13.80 -18.51 -42.64
N LEU A 497 -13.35 -19.76 -42.47
CA LEU A 497 -13.93 -20.89 -43.19
C LEU A 497 -15.40 -21.13 -42.80
N GLU A 498 -15.78 -21.03 -41.52
CA GLU A 498 -17.19 -21.11 -41.09
C GLU A 498 -18.06 -20.00 -41.71
N LEU A 499 -17.48 -18.84 -42.00
CA LEU A 499 -18.13 -17.74 -42.71
C LEU A 499 -18.19 -17.93 -44.23
N GLY A 500 -17.47 -18.93 -44.75
CA GLY A 500 -17.34 -19.22 -46.18
C GLY A 500 -16.24 -18.40 -46.87
N VAL A 501 -15.24 -17.94 -46.13
CA VAL A 501 -14.06 -17.23 -46.64
C VAL A 501 -12.86 -18.17 -46.56
N ASP A 502 -12.41 -18.68 -47.71
CA ASP A 502 -11.34 -19.68 -47.79
C ASP A 502 -10.08 -19.19 -48.52
N SER A 503 -10.13 -17.98 -49.09
CA SER A 503 -9.01 -17.36 -49.82
C SER A 503 -8.69 -15.94 -49.35
N LEU A 504 -7.45 -15.48 -49.61
CA LEU A 504 -7.06 -14.08 -49.34
C LEU A 504 -7.82 -13.08 -50.21
N ASP A 505 -8.18 -13.45 -51.44
CA ASP A 505 -8.90 -12.54 -52.35
C ASP A 505 -10.33 -12.28 -51.81
N GLU A 506 -11.02 -13.32 -51.34
CA GLU A 506 -12.33 -13.19 -50.68
C GLU A 506 -12.24 -12.40 -49.38
N LEU A 507 -11.18 -12.61 -48.58
CA LEU A 507 -10.95 -11.86 -47.35
C LEU A 507 -10.69 -10.37 -47.65
N ASP A 508 -9.88 -10.08 -48.67
CA ASP A 508 -9.57 -8.71 -49.07
C ASP A 508 -10.79 -7.99 -49.64
N GLU A 509 -11.59 -8.68 -50.47
CA GLU A 509 -12.87 -8.17 -50.96
C GLU A 509 -13.82 -7.88 -49.79
N LEU A 510 -13.97 -8.83 -48.86
CA LEU A 510 -14.80 -8.69 -47.67
C LEU A 510 -14.38 -7.47 -46.83
N LEU A 511 -13.10 -7.37 -46.47
CA LEU A 511 -12.57 -6.26 -45.65
C LEU A 511 -12.53 -4.93 -46.41
N GLY A 512 -12.51 -4.96 -47.74
CA GLY A 512 -12.62 -3.79 -48.61
C GLY A 512 -14.03 -3.19 -48.65
N THR A 513 -15.06 -3.96 -48.27
CA THR A 513 -16.46 -3.49 -48.29
C THR A 513 -16.84 -2.54 -47.13
N PHE A 514 -15.98 -2.35 -46.12
CA PHE A 514 -16.26 -1.48 -44.98
C PHE A 514 -15.00 -0.84 -44.37
N ASP A 515 -15.21 0.25 -43.63
CA ASP A 515 -14.11 0.99 -43.02
C ASP A 515 -13.61 0.33 -41.73
N THR A 516 -12.58 -0.51 -41.88
CA THR A 516 -11.88 -1.14 -40.76
C THR A 516 -11.21 -0.13 -39.81
N ALA A 517 -10.89 1.09 -40.26
CA ALA A 517 -10.33 2.12 -39.39
C ALA A 517 -11.43 2.70 -38.48
N ALA A 518 -12.62 2.94 -39.00
CA ALA A 518 -13.78 3.35 -38.20
C ALA A 518 -14.19 2.28 -37.18
N VAL A 519 -14.08 0.98 -37.52
CA VAL A 519 -14.27 -0.11 -36.55
C VAL A 519 -13.26 0.00 -35.42
N ASN A 520 -11.98 0.22 -35.73
CA ASN A 520 -10.94 0.37 -34.73
C ASN A 520 -11.14 1.61 -33.84
N GLU A 521 -11.60 2.72 -34.43
CA GLU A 521 -11.93 3.95 -33.70
C GLU A 521 -13.14 3.76 -32.77
N LYS A 522 -14.22 3.12 -33.25
CA LYS A 522 -15.38 2.77 -32.42
C LYS A 522 -15.05 1.82 -31.28
N MET A 523 -14.18 0.84 -31.56
CA MET A 523 -13.70 -0.06 -30.53
C MET A 523 -12.85 0.66 -29.48
N ASP A 524 -12.36 1.87 -29.77
CA ASP A 524 -11.64 2.76 -28.86
C ASP A 524 -10.61 1.97 -28.05
N TYR A 525 -9.73 1.27 -28.77
CA TYR A 525 -8.74 0.43 -28.11
C TYR A 525 -7.78 1.34 -27.35
N ARG A 526 -7.74 1.15 -26.03
CA ARG A 526 -6.75 1.80 -25.17
C ARG A 526 -5.31 1.42 -25.53
N TYR A 527 -5.14 0.25 -26.16
CA TYR A 527 -3.84 -0.26 -26.63
C TYR A 527 -3.89 -0.70 -28.09
N PRO A 528 -2.72 -0.79 -28.76
CA PRO A 528 -2.65 -1.34 -30.11
C PRO A 528 -3.11 -2.80 -30.13
N ALA A 529 -4.38 -3.02 -30.46
CA ALA A 529 -4.94 -4.36 -30.59
C ALA A 529 -4.14 -5.17 -31.62
N GLY A 530 -3.88 -6.44 -31.28
CA GLY A 530 -3.19 -7.36 -32.17
C GLY A 530 -3.90 -7.53 -33.52
N ALA A 531 -3.15 -7.91 -34.55
CA ALA A 531 -3.69 -7.97 -35.92
C ALA A 531 -4.89 -8.93 -36.05
N VAL A 532 -4.88 -10.05 -35.34
CA VAL A 532 -6.03 -10.99 -35.29
C VAL A 532 -7.21 -10.38 -34.55
N ARG A 533 -6.98 -9.61 -33.49
CA ARG A 533 -8.04 -8.96 -32.71
C ARG A 533 -8.79 -7.92 -33.55
N ARG A 534 -8.07 -7.15 -34.37
CA ARG A 534 -8.67 -6.20 -35.31
C ARG A 534 -9.46 -6.90 -36.42
N LEU A 535 -8.96 -8.02 -36.94
CA LEU A 535 -9.72 -8.85 -37.86
C LEU A 535 -11.01 -9.38 -37.18
N ASP A 536 -10.90 -9.88 -35.95
CA ASP A 536 -12.02 -10.39 -35.17
C ASP A 536 -13.12 -9.33 -34.97
N ASP A 537 -12.77 -8.08 -34.66
CA ASP A 537 -13.73 -6.97 -34.57
C ASP A 537 -14.29 -6.56 -35.94
N ALA A 538 -13.49 -6.57 -37.00
CA ALA A 538 -13.95 -6.31 -38.35
C ALA A 538 -15.01 -7.34 -38.79
N LEU A 539 -14.79 -8.63 -38.51
CA LEU A 539 -15.75 -9.70 -38.78
C LEU A 539 -16.99 -9.57 -37.89
N LEU A 540 -16.83 -9.25 -36.60
CA LEU A 540 -17.95 -9.00 -35.69
C LEU A 540 -18.82 -7.84 -36.17
N ALA A 541 -18.21 -6.71 -36.55
CA ALA A 541 -18.91 -5.55 -37.09
C ALA A 541 -19.68 -5.89 -38.37
N ARG A 542 -19.11 -6.76 -39.21
CA ARG A 542 -19.69 -7.11 -40.51
C ARG A 542 -20.82 -8.14 -40.42
N PHE A 543 -20.69 -9.14 -39.55
CA PHE A 543 -21.60 -10.28 -39.50
C PHE A 543 -22.52 -10.28 -38.26
N GLY A 544 -22.26 -9.44 -37.25
CA GLY A 544 -23.11 -9.25 -36.08
C GLY A 544 -23.43 -10.57 -35.38
N ASP A 545 -24.71 -10.82 -35.10
CA ASP A 545 -25.18 -12.04 -34.43
C ASP A 545 -24.81 -13.33 -35.16
N ARG A 546 -24.67 -13.30 -36.50
CA ARG A 546 -24.19 -14.46 -37.27
C ARG A 546 -22.74 -14.82 -36.88
N TYR A 547 -21.91 -13.83 -36.59
CA TYR A 547 -20.56 -14.06 -36.08
C TYR A 547 -20.59 -14.62 -34.67
N VAL A 548 -21.43 -14.07 -33.80
CA VAL A 548 -21.59 -14.52 -32.41
C VAL A 548 -22.00 -16.00 -32.35
N ALA A 549 -22.85 -16.44 -33.28
CA ALA A 549 -23.39 -17.79 -33.34
C ALA A 549 -22.46 -18.84 -34.01
N LEU A 550 -21.24 -18.49 -34.44
CA LEU A 550 -20.31 -19.46 -35.01
C LEU A 550 -19.88 -20.51 -33.97
N THR A 551 -19.63 -21.73 -34.43
CA THR A 551 -19.26 -22.87 -33.56
C THR A 551 -17.94 -22.57 -32.84
N GLY A 552 -16.97 -22.00 -33.56
CA GLY A 552 -15.70 -21.55 -32.98
C GLY A 552 -15.81 -20.39 -31.96
N ASN A 553 -17.00 -19.82 -31.76
CA ASN A 553 -17.28 -18.71 -30.86
C ASN A 553 -18.13 -19.08 -29.62
N GLU A 554 -18.58 -20.34 -29.49
CA GLU A 554 -19.49 -20.78 -28.41
C GLU A 554 -19.01 -20.41 -27.00
N HIS A 555 -17.71 -20.46 -26.74
CA HIS A 555 -17.10 -20.19 -25.44
C HIS A 555 -16.99 -18.69 -25.08
N ARG A 556 -17.25 -17.78 -26.03
CA ARG A 556 -17.02 -16.34 -25.87
C ARG A 556 -18.20 -15.46 -26.30
N VAL A 557 -19.40 -16.04 -26.35
CA VAL A 557 -20.64 -15.35 -26.74
C VAL A 557 -20.87 -14.06 -25.94
N GLY A 558 -20.73 -14.11 -24.61
CA GLY A 558 -20.94 -12.95 -23.74
C GLY A 558 -19.98 -11.79 -24.04
N GLN A 559 -18.69 -12.09 -24.27
CA GLN A 559 -17.69 -11.09 -24.67
C GLN A 559 -18.05 -10.50 -26.05
N LEU A 560 -18.42 -11.35 -27.01
CA LEU A 560 -18.78 -10.89 -28.35
C LEU A 560 -20.02 -9.99 -28.35
N GLN A 561 -21.01 -10.29 -27.52
CA GLN A 561 -22.20 -9.46 -27.35
C GLN A 561 -21.86 -8.07 -26.81
N ALA A 562 -21.04 -7.98 -25.74
CA ALA A 562 -20.61 -6.70 -25.19
C ALA A 562 -19.85 -5.84 -26.22
N ARG A 563 -19.00 -6.47 -27.04
CA ARG A 563 -18.29 -5.77 -28.11
C ARG A 563 -19.20 -5.36 -29.27
N LEU A 564 -20.18 -6.19 -29.61
CA LEU A 564 -21.16 -5.90 -30.65
C LEU A 564 -22.03 -4.70 -30.25
N GLU A 565 -22.46 -4.65 -28.98
CA GLU A 565 -23.16 -3.49 -28.41
C GLU A 565 -22.33 -2.21 -28.55
N LYS A 566 -21.02 -2.27 -28.23
CA LYS A 566 -20.11 -1.12 -28.42
C LYS A 566 -19.99 -0.68 -29.87
N LEU A 567 -19.95 -1.62 -30.82
CA LEU A 567 -19.91 -1.30 -32.26
C LEU A 567 -21.23 -0.68 -32.76
N GLN A 568 -22.34 -1.02 -32.12
CA GLN A 568 -23.68 -0.54 -32.46
C GLN A 568 -24.06 0.78 -31.77
N SER A 569 -23.45 1.09 -30.62
CA SER A 569 -23.48 2.44 -30.03
C SER A 569 -22.75 3.47 -30.88
#